data_AF-A0AAE4TSG4-F1
#
_entry.id   AF-A0AAE4TSG4-F1
#
_cell.length_a   1.000
_cell.length_b   1.000
_cell.length_c   1.000
_cell.angle_alpha   90.00
_cell.angle_beta   90.00
_cell.angle_gamma   90.00
#
_symmetry.space_group_name_H-M   'P 1'
#
loop_
_entity.id
_entity.type
_entity.pdbx_description
1 polymer ?
#
loop_
_entity_poly.entity_id
_entity_poly.type
_entity_poly.pdbx_seq_one_letter_code
_entity_poly.pdbx_strand_id
1 'polypeptide(L)'
;MTTQPNMEIKELPLSNLKPASYNPRKKLKKGDKEYEKIKQSLLKFGYVDPIIVNEDLTVIGGHQRLTVLKDLKYETAKCVIVSLSKEDEKALNIALNKITGQWDDQLLADLLLDLQESDFNLDLTGFEPPEIDDILSNVHDKDLSEDNFDVEEELKKPTVARRGDIWQLGKHRVICGDSTKAETYEQLLGDKKANLVVTDPPYNVNVEETAGKILNDNMSDGDFYQFLYDMFTQVENHMEADASIYVFHADTEGLNFRKAFKDA
;
A
#
# COMPACT_ATOMS: atom_id res chain seq x y z
N MET A 1 -1.78 -50.43 9.91
CA MET A 1 -2.03 -49.50 11.03
C MET A 1 -0.85 -48.56 11.08
N THR A 2 -1.01 -47.31 10.66
CA THR A 2 0.03 -46.29 10.79
C THR A 2 0.13 -45.93 12.27
N THR A 3 1.19 -46.35 12.94
CA THR A 3 1.53 -45.88 14.28
C THR A 3 1.84 -44.40 14.17
N GLN A 4 0.89 -43.54 14.55
CA GLN A 4 1.16 -42.11 14.68
C GLN A 4 2.23 -41.93 15.77
N PRO A 5 3.23 -41.06 15.53
CA PRO A 5 4.22 -40.77 16.55
C PRO A 5 3.54 -40.16 17.78
N ASN A 6 4.01 -40.54 18.98
CA ASN A 6 3.57 -39.91 20.22
C ASN A 6 3.95 -38.43 20.19
N MET A 7 3.03 -37.55 20.60
CA MET A 7 3.19 -36.10 20.54
C MET A 7 2.84 -35.47 21.90
N GLU A 8 3.72 -34.64 22.43
CA GLU A 8 3.53 -33.95 23.70
C GLU A 8 3.95 -32.48 23.61
N ILE A 9 3.21 -31.57 24.27
CA ILE A 9 3.59 -30.15 24.35
C ILE A 9 4.22 -29.87 25.72
N LYS A 10 5.47 -29.40 25.73
CA LYS A 10 6.18 -29.02 26.96
C LYS A 10 6.81 -27.64 26.81
N GLU A 11 6.86 -26.92 27.92
CA GLU A 11 7.69 -25.72 28.01
C GLU A 11 9.16 -26.14 28.21
N LEU A 12 10.04 -25.70 27.30
CA LEU A 12 11.45 -26.08 27.27
C LEU A 12 12.35 -24.84 27.27
N PRO A 13 13.52 -24.89 27.94
CA PRO A 13 14.54 -23.85 27.81
C PRO A 13 15.06 -23.76 26.38
N LEU A 14 15.05 -22.57 25.80
CA LEU A 14 15.53 -22.32 24.43
C LEU A 14 17.02 -22.64 24.27
N SER A 15 17.80 -22.54 25.36
CA SER A 15 19.21 -22.92 25.41
C SER A 15 19.44 -24.41 25.11
N ASN A 16 18.47 -25.27 25.43
CA ASN A 16 18.62 -26.72 25.28
C ASN A 16 18.25 -27.20 23.87
N LEU A 17 17.54 -26.39 23.10
CA LEU A 17 17.12 -26.73 21.75
C LEU A 17 18.31 -26.70 20.80
N LYS A 18 18.48 -27.79 20.04
CA LYS A 18 19.58 -28.01 19.10
C LYS A 18 19.09 -27.76 17.67
N PRO A 19 19.44 -26.63 17.03
CA PRO A 19 19.07 -26.40 15.64
C PRO A 19 19.62 -27.52 14.75
N ALA A 20 18.77 -28.15 13.94
CA ALA A 20 19.21 -29.20 13.02
C ALA A 20 20.28 -28.68 12.03
N SER A 21 21.41 -29.37 11.96
CA SER A 21 22.53 -29.01 11.07
C SER A 21 22.21 -29.21 9.58
N TYR A 22 21.23 -30.05 9.27
CA TYR A 22 20.77 -30.35 7.91
C TYR A 22 19.62 -29.45 7.44
N ASN A 23 19.14 -28.51 8.27
CA ASN A 23 18.02 -27.64 7.91
C ASN A 23 18.40 -26.78 6.68
N PRO A 24 17.67 -26.87 5.55
CA PRO A 24 18.06 -26.23 4.31
C PRO A 24 17.74 -24.73 4.26
N ARG A 25 16.92 -24.20 5.18
CA ARG A 25 16.60 -22.76 5.25
C ARG A 25 17.82 -21.97 5.73
N LYS A 26 18.06 -20.81 5.10
CA LYS A 26 19.06 -19.83 5.56
C LYS A 26 18.71 -19.37 6.98
N LYS A 27 19.74 -19.25 7.82
CA LYS A 27 19.60 -18.69 9.17
C LYS A 27 19.32 -17.19 9.05
N LEU A 28 18.26 -16.73 9.71
CA LEU A 28 17.91 -15.32 9.75
C LEU A 28 18.89 -14.52 10.59
N LYS A 29 19.05 -13.25 10.21
CA LYS A 29 19.76 -12.22 10.94
C LYS A 29 18.78 -11.08 11.24
N LYS A 30 19.08 -10.34 12.31
CA LYS A 30 18.34 -9.12 12.65
C LYS A 30 18.40 -8.14 11.48
N GLY A 31 17.24 -7.61 11.09
CA GLY A 31 17.09 -6.74 9.92
C GLY A 31 16.73 -7.46 8.62
N ASP A 32 16.81 -8.79 8.54
CA ASP A 32 16.22 -9.53 7.41
C ASP A 32 14.70 -9.30 7.38
N LYS A 33 14.09 -9.21 6.19
CA LYS A 33 12.65 -8.95 6.05
C LYS A 33 11.81 -9.97 6.83
N GLU A 34 12.07 -11.27 6.65
CA GLU A 34 11.35 -12.33 7.35
C GLU A 34 11.58 -12.31 8.86
N TYR A 35 12.77 -11.86 9.31
CA TYR A 35 13.05 -11.71 10.74
C TYR A 35 12.14 -10.65 11.36
N GLU A 36 12.06 -9.48 10.74
CA GLU A 36 11.23 -8.39 11.27
C GLU A 36 9.75 -8.75 11.21
N LYS A 37 9.27 -9.43 10.16
CA LYS A 37 7.90 -9.96 10.10
C LYS A 37 7.57 -10.90 11.26
N ILE A 38 8.42 -11.91 11.50
CA ILE A 38 8.23 -12.85 12.61
C ILE A 38 8.26 -12.11 13.96
N LYS A 39 9.18 -11.16 14.13
CA LYS A 39 9.28 -10.36 15.35
C LYS A 39 8.02 -9.54 15.60
N GLN A 40 7.49 -8.84 14.58
CA GLN A 40 6.27 -8.05 14.72
C GLN A 40 5.06 -8.94 15.02
N SER A 41 4.95 -10.08 14.33
CA SER A 41 3.91 -11.09 14.59
C SER A 41 3.95 -11.58 16.05
N LEU A 42 5.14 -11.92 16.58
CA LEU A 42 5.32 -12.32 17.98
C LEU A 42 4.94 -11.22 18.97
N LEU A 43 5.28 -9.96 18.69
CA LEU A 43 4.95 -8.83 19.57
C LEU A 43 3.45 -8.51 19.56
N LYS A 44 2.78 -8.67 18.42
CA LYS A 44 1.34 -8.40 18.27
C LYS A 44 0.46 -9.53 18.79
N PHE A 45 0.73 -10.76 18.35
CA PHE A 45 -0.14 -11.91 18.57
C PHE A 45 0.37 -12.86 19.66
N GLY A 46 1.61 -12.68 20.11
CA GLY A 46 2.27 -13.59 21.03
C GLY A 46 2.81 -14.85 20.34
N TYR A 47 3.31 -15.78 21.16
CA TYR A 47 3.83 -17.06 20.69
C TYR A 47 2.71 -18.10 20.58
N VAL A 48 2.14 -18.22 19.37
CA VAL A 48 0.97 -19.08 19.11
C VAL A 48 1.27 -20.31 18.25
N ASP A 49 2.38 -20.31 17.52
CA ASP A 49 2.82 -21.46 16.72
C ASP A 49 4.08 -22.07 17.37
N PRO A 50 4.00 -23.27 17.96
CA PRO A 50 5.09 -23.86 18.72
C PRO A 50 6.23 -24.41 17.85
N ILE A 51 7.43 -24.50 18.42
CA ILE A 51 8.59 -25.12 17.78
C ILE A 51 8.43 -26.64 17.87
N ILE A 52 8.71 -27.36 16.78
CA ILE A 52 8.65 -28.82 16.74
C ILE A 52 10.05 -29.38 16.92
N VAL A 53 10.22 -30.28 17.89
CA VAL A 53 11.50 -30.90 18.25
C VAL A 53 11.36 -32.42 18.35
N ASN A 54 12.45 -33.15 18.08
CA ASN A 54 12.53 -34.57 18.40
C ASN A 54 12.87 -34.77 19.89
N GLU A 55 12.78 -36.00 20.40
CA GLU A 55 13.05 -36.34 21.81
C GLU A 55 14.46 -35.95 22.27
N ASP A 56 15.44 -35.93 21.36
CA ASP A 56 16.81 -35.50 21.64
C ASP A 56 17.02 -33.97 21.60
N LEU A 57 15.92 -33.22 21.50
CA LEU A 57 15.81 -31.76 21.40
C LEU A 57 16.34 -31.17 20.08
N THR A 58 16.48 -32.00 19.03
CA THR A 58 16.77 -31.50 17.69
C THR A 58 15.55 -30.77 17.13
N VAL A 59 15.73 -29.53 16.69
CA VAL A 59 14.66 -28.72 16.10
C VAL A 59 14.35 -29.23 14.70
N ILE A 60 13.11 -29.66 14.49
CA ILE A 60 12.57 -30.16 13.23
C ILE A 60 11.89 -29.02 12.46
N GLY A 61 11.12 -28.18 13.15
CA GLY A 61 10.39 -27.05 12.56
C GLY A 61 10.43 -25.82 13.47
N GLY A 62 10.41 -24.63 12.86
CA GLY A 62 10.42 -23.36 13.61
C GLY A 62 11.82 -22.78 13.89
N HIS A 63 12.86 -23.14 13.13
CA HIS A 63 14.23 -22.61 13.31
C HIS A 63 14.31 -21.08 13.24
N GLN A 64 13.54 -20.47 12.34
CA GLN A 64 13.48 -19.01 12.20
C GLN A 64 12.86 -18.37 13.45
N ARG A 65 11.75 -18.92 13.93
CA ARG A 65 11.09 -18.50 15.18
C ARG A 65 12.01 -18.66 16.39
N LEU A 66 12.73 -19.78 16.50
CA LEU A 66 13.73 -19.99 17.55
C LEU A 66 14.80 -18.90 17.53
N THR A 67 15.26 -18.48 16.35
CA THR A 67 16.25 -17.41 16.21
C THR A 67 15.70 -16.09 16.75
N VAL A 68 14.49 -15.72 16.34
CA VAL A 68 13.83 -14.48 16.80
C VAL A 68 13.56 -14.51 18.31
N LEU A 69 13.05 -15.61 18.86
CA LEU A 69 12.81 -15.76 20.30
C LEU A 69 14.08 -15.61 21.14
N LYS A 70 15.19 -16.23 20.71
CA LYS A 70 16.49 -16.11 21.38
C LYS A 70 17.00 -14.67 21.36
N ASP A 71 16.85 -13.97 20.23
CA ASP A 71 17.26 -12.58 20.12
C ASP A 71 16.39 -11.64 20.97
N LEU A 72 15.10 -11.93 21.07
CA LEU A 72 14.13 -11.25 21.96
C LEU A 72 14.29 -11.63 23.44
N LYS A 73 15.30 -12.42 23.80
CA LYS A 73 15.64 -12.81 25.18
C LYS A 73 14.59 -13.66 25.90
N TYR A 74 13.79 -14.42 25.15
CA TYR A 74 12.96 -15.46 25.75
C TYR A 74 13.86 -16.58 26.31
N GLU A 75 13.55 -17.03 27.53
CA GLU A 75 14.28 -18.12 28.18
C GLU A 75 13.67 -19.49 27.84
N THR A 76 12.34 -19.56 27.79
CA THR A 76 11.56 -20.76 27.53
C THR A 76 10.55 -20.55 26.39
N ALA A 77 10.11 -21.64 25.77
CA ALA A 77 8.95 -21.65 24.88
C ALA A 77 8.25 -23.02 24.91
N LYS A 78 6.95 -23.04 24.62
CA LYS A 78 6.20 -24.28 24.40
C LYS A 78 6.65 -24.95 23.11
N CYS A 79 7.15 -26.17 23.20
CA CYS A 79 7.59 -26.97 22.07
C CYS A 79 6.72 -28.23 21.95
N VAL A 80 6.45 -28.63 20.71
CA VAL A 80 5.88 -29.94 20.38
C VAL A 80 7.02 -30.93 20.29
N ILE A 81 7.02 -31.93 21.15
CA ILE A 81 7.98 -33.03 21.16
C ILE A 81 7.36 -34.20 20.43
N VAL A 82 8.09 -34.75 19.44
CA VAL A 82 7.72 -35.97 18.71
C VAL A 82 8.81 -37.02 18.86
N SER A 83 8.44 -38.30 18.75
CA SER A 83 9.37 -39.44 18.70
C SER A 83 9.50 -39.94 17.26
N LEU A 84 10.57 -39.55 16.58
CA LEU A 84 10.82 -39.91 15.18
C LEU A 84 12.21 -40.51 14.97
N SER A 85 12.33 -41.40 13.99
CA SER A 85 13.63 -41.81 13.47
C SER A 85 14.36 -40.61 12.86
N LYS A 86 15.69 -40.69 12.72
CA LYS A 86 16.47 -39.60 12.10
C LYS A 86 16.17 -39.41 10.61
N GLU A 87 15.65 -40.42 9.95
CA GLU A 87 15.22 -40.34 8.56
C GLU A 87 13.88 -39.59 8.47
N ASP A 88 12.92 -39.96 9.30
CA ASP A 88 11.62 -39.27 9.39
C ASP A 88 11.77 -37.82 9.89
N GLU A 89 12.70 -37.56 10.80
CA GLU A 89 13.02 -36.22 11.30
C GLU A 89 13.45 -35.30 10.14
N LYS A 90 14.35 -35.78 9.27
CA LYS A 90 14.81 -35.03 8.09
C LYS A 90 13.69 -34.86 7.05
N ALA A 91 12.91 -35.92 6.81
CA ALA A 91 11.78 -35.87 5.90
C ALA A 91 10.73 -34.84 6.37
N LEU A 92 10.42 -34.84 7.67
CA LEU A 92 9.49 -33.90 8.28
C LEU A 92 10.02 -32.47 8.24
N ASN A 93 11.32 -32.25 8.48
CA ASN A 93 11.94 -30.93 8.34
C ASN A 93 11.71 -30.35 6.93
N ILE A 94 11.85 -31.16 5.88
CA ILE A 94 11.57 -30.72 4.50
C ILE A 94 10.06 -30.51 4.30
N ALA A 95 9.23 -31.44 4.76
CA ALA A 95 7.79 -31.40 4.58
C ALA A 95 7.17 -30.12 5.18
N LEU A 96 7.53 -29.78 6.43
CA LEU A 96 7.05 -28.56 7.11
C LEU A 96 7.47 -27.27 6.39
N ASN A 97 8.54 -27.30 5.60
CA ASN A 97 9.01 -26.15 4.85
C ASN A 97 8.39 -26.02 3.46
N LYS A 98 7.90 -27.11 2.87
CA LYS A 98 7.49 -27.17 1.46
C LYS A 98 6.00 -27.37 1.26
N ILE A 99 5.34 -28.16 2.12
CA ILE A 99 3.93 -28.49 1.98
C ILE A 99 3.12 -27.27 2.44
N THR A 100 2.77 -26.43 1.46
CA THR A 100 1.92 -25.25 1.62
C THR A 100 0.79 -25.34 0.60
N GLY A 101 -0.40 -24.86 0.97
CA GLY A 101 -1.54 -24.78 0.08
C GLY A 101 -1.44 -23.58 -0.86
N GLN A 102 -2.30 -23.55 -1.88
CA GLN A 102 -2.57 -22.33 -2.64
C GLN A 102 -3.66 -21.52 -1.94
N TRP A 103 -3.62 -20.21 -2.13
CA TRP A 103 -4.71 -19.33 -1.72
C TRP A 103 -5.88 -19.45 -2.70
N ASP A 104 -7.08 -19.20 -2.19
CA ASP A 104 -8.20 -18.77 -3.02
C ASP A 104 -8.10 -17.25 -3.10
N ASP A 105 -7.73 -16.73 -4.26
CA ASP A 105 -7.38 -15.32 -4.43
C ASP A 105 -8.57 -14.41 -4.08
N GLN A 106 -9.81 -14.83 -4.39
CA GLN A 106 -11.01 -14.05 -4.06
C GLN A 106 -11.21 -13.98 -2.54
N LEU A 107 -11.20 -15.12 -1.86
CA LEU A 107 -11.39 -15.16 -0.41
C LEU A 107 -10.26 -14.43 0.32
N LEU A 108 -9.04 -14.46 -0.23
CA LEU A 108 -7.91 -13.73 0.32
C LEU A 108 -8.08 -12.21 0.15
N ALA A 109 -8.48 -11.74 -1.03
CA ALA A 109 -8.73 -10.33 -1.29
C ALA A 109 -9.86 -9.79 -0.40
N ASP A 110 -10.98 -10.51 -0.30
CA ASP A 110 -12.12 -10.14 0.54
C ASP A 110 -11.70 -9.99 2.02
N LEU A 111 -10.86 -10.93 2.52
CA LEU A 111 -10.34 -10.88 3.89
C LEU A 111 -9.36 -9.73 4.11
N LEU A 112 -8.48 -9.43 3.14
CA LEU A 112 -7.55 -8.31 3.23
C LEU A 112 -8.30 -6.97 3.24
N LEU A 113 -9.36 -6.82 2.45
CA LEU A 113 -10.22 -5.65 2.46
C LEU A 113 -10.95 -5.46 3.79
N ASP A 114 -11.58 -6.52 4.34
CA ASP A 114 -12.27 -6.46 5.63
C ASP A 114 -11.33 -6.01 6.77
N LEU A 115 -10.09 -6.51 6.76
CA LEU A 115 -9.05 -6.05 7.68
C LEU A 115 -8.68 -4.58 7.46
N GLN A 116 -8.53 -4.15 6.20
CA GLN A 116 -8.23 -2.76 5.87
C GLN A 116 -9.35 -1.79 6.30
N GLU A 117 -10.60 -2.16 6.09
CA GLU A 117 -11.79 -1.39 6.52
C GLU A 117 -11.88 -1.27 8.04
N SER A 118 -11.31 -2.23 8.76
CA SER A 118 -11.22 -2.24 10.23
C SER A 118 -10.02 -1.47 10.79
N ASP A 119 -9.35 -0.65 9.97
CA ASP A 119 -8.09 0.06 10.30
C ASP A 119 -6.98 -0.88 10.82
N PHE A 120 -6.97 -2.15 10.37
CA PHE A 120 -5.93 -3.10 10.74
C PHE A 120 -4.65 -2.88 9.94
N ASN A 121 -3.48 -2.97 10.60
CA ASN A 121 -2.20 -2.89 9.90
C ASN A 121 -1.90 -4.21 9.15
N LEU A 122 -2.11 -4.21 7.84
CA LEU A 122 -1.90 -5.37 6.96
C LEU A 122 -0.44 -5.86 6.92
N ASP A 123 0.56 -5.05 7.28
CA ASP A 123 1.97 -5.49 7.34
C ASP A 123 2.17 -6.68 8.29
N LEU A 124 1.25 -6.87 9.25
CA LEU A 124 1.28 -7.96 10.23
C LEU A 124 0.80 -9.31 9.68
N THR A 125 0.16 -9.31 8.51
CA THR A 125 -0.28 -10.53 7.81
C THR A 125 0.89 -11.29 7.20
N GLY A 126 2.00 -10.58 6.94
CA GLY A 126 3.18 -11.11 6.28
C GLY A 126 3.22 -10.87 4.77
N PHE A 127 2.19 -10.26 4.17
CA PHE A 127 2.25 -9.73 2.81
C PHE A 127 2.95 -8.35 2.80
N GLU A 128 3.73 -8.07 1.76
CA GLU A 128 4.23 -6.72 1.49
C GLU A 128 3.15 -5.88 0.79
N PRO A 129 3.17 -4.54 0.92
CA PRO A 129 2.19 -3.67 0.27
C PRO A 129 2.00 -3.92 -1.24
N PRO A 130 3.06 -4.10 -2.05
CA PRO A 130 2.89 -4.42 -3.48
C PRO A 130 2.23 -5.78 -3.74
N GLU A 131 2.38 -6.75 -2.83
CA GLU A 131 1.71 -8.05 -2.94
C GLU A 131 0.22 -7.91 -2.63
N ILE A 132 -0.12 -7.09 -1.63
CA ILE A 132 -1.51 -6.77 -1.30
C ILE A 132 -2.18 -6.06 -2.49
N ASP A 133 -1.53 -5.04 -3.04
CA ASP A 133 -2.04 -4.31 -4.20
C ASP A 133 -2.27 -5.24 -5.40
N ASP A 134 -1.34 -6.16 -5.67
CA ASP A 134 -1.46 -7.15 -6.75
C ASP A 134 -2.63 -8.12 -6.48
N ILE A 135 -2.80 -8.64 -5.27
CA ILE A 135 -3.92 -9.51 -4.91
C ILE A 135 -5.26 -8.79 -5.09
N LEU A 136 -5.37 -7.54 -4.61
CA LEU A 136 -6.59 -6.75 -4.71
C LEU A 136 -6.90 -6.40 -6.17
N SER A 137 -5.90 -5.98 -6.94
CA SER A 137 -6.08 -5.62 -8.36
C SER A 137 -6.48 -6.83 -9.20
N ASN A 138 -5.82 -7.99 -9.03
CA ASN A 138 -6.13 -9.20 -9.80
C ASN A 138 -7.56 -9.75 -9.57
N VAL A 139 -8.16 -9.41 -8.43
CA VAL A 139 -9.53 -9.79 -8.08
C VAL A 139 -10.54 -8.75 -8.55
N HIS A 140 -10.27 -7.46 -8.36
CA HIS A 140 -11.18 -6.38 -8.73
C HIS A 140 -11.10 -5.95 -10.21
N ASP A 141 -10.00 -6.23 -10.91
CA ASP A 141 -9.86 -5.99 -12.35
C ASP A 141 -10.79 -6.89 -13.19
N LYS A 142 -11.31 -7.99 -12.62
CA LYS A 142 -12.29 -8.83 -13.33
C LYS A 142 -13.65 -8.16 -13.53
N ASP A 143 -13.97 -7.14 -12.72
CA ASP A 143 -15.19 -6.34 -12.87
C ASP A 143 -14.96 -5.02 -13.63
N LEU A 144 -13.69 -4.65 -13.89
CA LEU A 144 -13.35 -3.54 -14.77
C LEU A 144 -13.34 -4.01 -16.22
N SER A 145 -14.53 -4.14 -16.81
CA SER A 145 -14.62 -4.14 -18.26
C SER A 145 -14.41 -2.72 -18.77
N GLU A 146 -13.47 -2.49 -19.70
CA GLU A 146 -13.56 -1.31 -20.57
C GLU A 146 -14.98 -1.30 -21.15
N ASP A 147 -15.73 -0.25 -20.85
CA ASP A 147 -17.15 -0.12 -21.20
C ASP A 147 -17.37 0.20 -22.68
N ASN A 148 -16.38 -0.11 -23.55
CA ASN A 148 -16.31 0.33 -24.93
C ASN A 148 -16.67 1.83 -25.08
N PHE A 149 -16.20 2.66 -24.14
CA PHE A 149 -16.50 4.09 -24.13
C PHE A 149 -16.01 4.76 -25.43
N ASP A 150 -16.96 5.19 -26.25
CA ASP A 150 -16.67 5.89 -27.49
C ASP A 150 -16.51 7.39 -27.23
N VAL A 151 -15.26 7.82 -27.09
CA VAL A 151 -14.89 9.24 -26.89
C VAL A 151 -15.45 10.12 -28.02
N GLU A 152 -15.43 9.65 -29.27
CA GLU A 152 -15.91 10.45 -30.40
C GLU A 152 -17.44 10.60 -30.42
N GLU A 153 -18.18 9.57 -29.99
CA GLU A 153 -19.62 9.66 -29.83
C GLU A 153 -20.02 10.58 -28.69
N GLU A 154 -19.35 10.46 -27.53
CA GLU A 154 -19.63 11.28 -26.36
C GLU A 154 -19.32 12.76 -26.60
N LEU A 155 -18.24 13.08 -27.32
CA LEU A 155 -17.91 14.47 -27.71
C LEU A 155 -18.96 15.12 -28.62
N LYS A 156 -19.82 14.34 -29.29
CA LYS A 156 -20.95 14.87 -30.08
C LYS A 156 -22.14 15.24 -29.20
N LYS A 157 -22.21 14.74 -27.97
CA LYS A 157 -23.30 15.03 -27.03
C LYS A 157 -23.10 16.43 -26.41
N PRO A 158 -24.19 17.13 -26.05
CA PRO A 158 -24.06 18.44 -25.44
C PRO A 158 -23.34 18.33 -24.09
N THR A 159 -22.38 19.22 -23.85
CA THR A 159 -21.68 19.31 -22.56
C THR A 159 -22.70 19.53 -21.43
N VAL A 160 -22.73 18.59 -20.49
CA VAL A 160 -23.63 18.65 -19.34
C VAL A 160 -23.11 19.59 -18.26
N ALA A 161 -21.79 19.64 -18.10
CA ALA A 161 -21.11 20.53 -17.15
C ALA A 161 -21.21 21.99 -17.56
N ARG A 162 -21.63 22.84 -16.61
CA ARG A 162 -21.71 24.30 -16.76
C ARG A 162 -20.89 24.97 -15.67
N ARG A 163 -20.37 26.15 -15.98
CA ARG A 163 -19.65 26.97 -15.00
C ARG A 163 -20.56 27.28 -13.80
N GLY A 164 -20.07 26.99 -12.60
CA GLY A 164 -20.81 27.07 -11.34
C GLY A 164 -21.46 25.76 -10.90
N ASP A 165 -21.46 24.71 -11.73
CA ASP A 165 -21.95 23.40 -11.31
C ASP A 165 -21.05 22.81 -10.22
N ILE A 166 -21.67 22.25 -9.18
CA ILE A 166 -21.01 21.57 -8.08
C ILE A 166 -21.57 20.16 -7.96
N TRP A 167 -20.70 19.16 -8.05
CA TRP A 167 -21.04 17.76 -7.85
C TRP A 167 -20.53 17.27 -6.50
N GLN A 168 -21.40 16.59 -5.75
CA GLN A 168 -21.06 15.93 -4.49
C GLN A 168 -20.87 14.43 -4.75
N LEU A 169 -19.65 13.93 -4.57
CA LEU A 169 -19.23 12.54 -4.80
C LEU A 169 -18.84 11.89 -3.47
N GLY A 170 -19.83 11.44 -2.70
CA GLY A 170 -19.61 10.95 -1.35
C GLY A 170 -19.04 12.06 -0.45
N LYS A 171 -17.81 11.87 0.07
CA LYS A 171 -17.08 12.89 0.85
C LYS A 171 -16.36 13.95 -0.02
N HIS A 172 -16.29 13.74 -1.32
CA HIS A 172 -15.56 14.60 -2.27
C HIS A 172 -16.51 15.58 -2.96
N ARG A 173 -15.96 16.70 -3.41
CA ARG A 173 -16.71 17.72 -4.16
C ARG A 173 -15.91 18.18 -5.36
N VAL A 174 -16.59 18.37 -6.48
CA VAL A 174 -16.01 18.86 -7.75
C VAL A 174 -16.79 20.10 -8.18
N ILE A 175 -16.07 21.13 -8.66
CA ILE A 175 -16.67 22.33 -9.24
C ILE A 175 -16.20 22.50 -10.67
N CYS A 176 -17.11 22.87 -11.57
CA CYS A 176 -16.74 23.44 -12.87
C CYS A 176 -16.64 24.97 -12.70
N GLY A 177 -15.43 25.50 -12.57
CA GLY A 177 -15.21 26.91 -12.25
C GLY A 177 -13.95 27.47 -12.87
N ASP A 178 -13.65 28.72 -12.55
CA ASP A 178 -12.47 29.43 -13.03
C ASP A 178 -11.51 29.64 -11.86
N SER A 179 -10.36 29.00 -11.95
CA SER A 179 -9.35 29.00 -10.89
C SER A 179 -8.67 30.36 -10.70
N THR A 180 -8.95 31.35 -11.55
CA THR A 180 -8.48 32.73 -11.35
C THR A 180 -9.42 33.58 -10.48
N LYS A 181 -10.54 33.01 -10.02
CA LYS A 181 -11.61 33.74 -9.32
C LYS A 181 -11.85 33.23 -7.91
N ALA A 182 -11.92 34.15 -6.95
CA ALA A 182 -12.20 33.83 -5.54
C ALA A 182 -13.54 33.09 -5.38
N GLU A 183 -14.59 33.52 -6.11
CA GLU A 183 -15.92 32.91 -6.00
C GLU A 183 -15.93 31.40 -6.29
N THR A 184 -15.01 30.90 -7.11
CA THR A 184 -14.87 29.46 -7.42
C THR A 184 -14.45 28.68 -6.17
N TYR A 185 -13.46 29.19 -5.43
CA TYR A 185 -12.94 28.53 -4.24
C TYR A 185 -13.89 28.65 -3.07
N GLU A 186 -14.53 29.81 -2.90
CA GLU A 186 -15.56 30.04 -1.88
C GLU A 186 -16.74 29.07 -2.06
N GLN A 187 -17.19 28.86 -3.30
CA GLN A 187 -18.24 27.89 -3.61
C GLN A 187 -17.81 26.44 -3.36
N LEU A 188 -16.58 26.08 -3.73
CA LEU A 188 -16.06 24.73 -3.57
C LEU A 188 -15.83 24.39 -2.09
N LEU A 189 -15.12 25.25 -1.36
CA LEU A 189 -14.59 24.99 -0.02
C LEU A 189 -15.51 25.48 1.10
N GLY A 190 -16.35 26.48 0.84
CA GLY A 190 -17.11 27.18 1.87
C GLY A 190 -16.17 27.83 2.89
N ASP A 191 -16.41 27.60 4.18
CA ASP A 191 -15.59 28.15 5.27
C ASP A 191 -14.28 27.36 5.52
N LYS A 192 -13.98 26.33 4.71
CA LYS A 192 -12.79 25.50 4.89
C LYS A 192 -11.62 26.00 4.05
N LYS A 193 -10.40 25.74 4.52
CA LYS A 193 -9.16 25.95 3.78
C LYS A 193 -8.45 24.62 3.51
N ALA A 194 -7.63 24.58 2.46
CA ALA A 194 -6.89 23.39 2.06
C ALA A 194 -5.60 23.22 2.88
N ASN A 195 -5.37 22.05 3.49
CA ASN A 195 -4.10 21.70 4.13
C ASN A 195 -3.03 21.19 3.14
N LEU A 196 -3.47 20.75 1.95
CA LEU A 196 -2.62 20.26 0.88
C LEU A 196 -3.27 20.60 -0.46
N VAL A 197 -2.51 21.18 -1.38
CA VAL A 197 -2.91 21.39 -2.76
C VAL A 197 -2.02 20.57 -3.68
N VAL A 198 -2.63 19.80 -4.56
CA VAL A 198 -1.95 19.06 -5.63
C VAL A 198 -2.64 19.49 -6.91
N THR A 199 -1.92 20.17 -7.80
CA THR A 199 -2.53 20.84 -8.96
C THR A 199 -1.71 20.66 -10.22
N ASP A 200 -2.43 20.56 -11.33
CA ASP A 200 -1.92 20.36 -12.69
C ASP A 200 -2.56 21.41 -13.63
N PRO A 201 -2.15 22.69 -13.56
CA PRO A 201 -2.68 23.73 -14.44
C PRO A 201 -2.19 23.53 -15.89
N PRO A 202 -2.78 24.21 -16.90
CA PRO A 202 -2.32 24.14 -18.29
C PRO A 202 -0.81 24.39 -18.44
N TYR A 203 -0.16 23.67 -19.35
CA TYR A 203 1.31 23.69 -19.49
C TYR A 203 1.82 24.68 -20.54
N ASN A 204 0.92 25.28 -21.30
CA ASN A 204 1.19 26.22 -22.38
C ASN A 204 2.06 25.63 -23.51
N VAL A 205 1.99 24.31 -23.72
CA VAL A 205 2.81 23.60 -24.72
C VAL A 205 2.09 23.34 -26.04
N ASN A 206 0.89 23.89 -26.20
CA ASN A 206 0.01 23.80 -27.37
C ASN A 206 -0.24 22.34 -27.76
N VAL A 207 -0.67 21.53 -26.81
CA VAL A 207 -1.01 20.13 -27.06
C VAL A 207 -2.17 20.02 -28.05
N GLU A 208 -2.00 19.15 -29.05
CA GLU A 208 -3.03 18.73 -29.97
C GLU A 208 -3.23 17.22 -29.82
N GLU A 209 -4.34 16.80 -29.23
CA GLU A 209 -4.74 15.39 -29.13
C GLU A 209 -5.98 15.11 -29.98
N THR A 210 -6.32 13.82 -30.11
CA THR A 210 -7.56 13.36 -30.77
C THR A 210 -8.80 14.01 -30.16
N ALA A 211 -8.79 14.30 -28.85
CA ALA A 211 -9.88 14.97 -28.13
C ALA A 211 -9.94 16.49 -28.35
N GLY A 212 -8.96 17.09 -29.04
CA GLY A 212 -8.91 18.52 -29.36
C GLY A 212 -7.74 19.26 -28.69
N LYS A 213 -7.89 20.59 -28.61
CA LYS A 213 -6.92 21.50 -27.97
C LYS A 213 -7.37 21.87 -26.57
N ILE A 214 -6.40 22.04 -25.68
CA ILE A 214 -6.64 22.57 -24.34
C ILE A 214 -6.79 24.10 -24.42
N LEU A 215 -7.83 24.63 -23.78
CA LEU A 215 -8.02 26.08 -23.67
C LEU A 215 -6.88 26.68 -22.83
N ASN A 216 -6.35 27.84 -23.23
CA ASN A 216 -5.26 28.54 -22.54
C ASN A 216 -3.93 27.77 -22.52
N ASP A 217 -3.71 26.88 -23.49
CA ASP A 217 -2.47 26.09 -23.62
C ASP A 217 -1.54 26.61 -24.73
N ASN A 218 -1.74 27.85 -25.22
CA ASN A 218 -0.85 28.50 -26.20
C ASN A 218 -0.94 30.03 -26.12
N MET A 219 -0.70 30.56 -24.93
CA MET A 219 -0.72 31.96 -24.56
C MET A 219 0.68 32.59 -24.71
N SER A 220 0.74 33.91 -24.80
CA SER A 220 2.02 34.62 -24.68
C SER A 220 2.60 34.50 -23.28
N ASP A 221 3.92 34.60 -23.11
CA ASP A 221 4.58 34.53 -21.79
C ASP A 221 3.94 35.45 -20.75
N GLY A 222 3.58 36.68 -21.15
CA GLY A 222 2.97 37.66 -20.26
C GLY A 222 1.57 37.29 -19.82
N ASP A 223 0.74 36.82 -20.75
CA ASP A 223 -0.63 36.41 -20.44
C ASP A 223 -0.65 35.11 -19.63
N PHE A 224 0.25 34.17 -19.95
CA PHE A 224 0.39 32.91 -19.22
C PHE A 224 0.90 33.13 -17.79
N TYR A 225 1.92 33.99 -17.62
CA TYR A 225 2.36 34.44 -16.30
C TYR A 225 1.20 35.06 -15.50
N GLN A 226 0.41 35.95 -16.11
CA GLN A 226 -0.71 36.59 -15.41
C GLN A 226 -1.78 35.59 -15.01
N PHE A 227 -2.11 34.64 -15.88
CA PHE A 227 -3.03 33.54 -15.58
C PHE A 227 -2.58 32.72 -14.38
N LEU A 228 -1.31 32.30 -14.36
CA LEU A 228 -0.72 31.54 -13.26
C LEU A 228 -0.69 32.35 -11.96
N TYR A 229 -0.33 33.64 -12.04
CA TYR A 229 -0.29 34.52 -10.89
C TYR A 229 -1.67 34.68 -10.26
N ASP A 230 -2.69 34.95 -11.07
CA ASP A 230 -4.08 35.08 -10.60
C ASP A 230 -4.55 33.77 -9.94
N MET A 231 -4.23 32.62 -10.56
CA MET A 231 -4.58 31.31 -10.00
C MET A 231 -3.86 31.02 -8.69
N PHE A 232 -2.54 31.16 -8.63
CA PHE A 232 -1.77 30.89 -7.42
C PHE A 232 -2.16 31.83 -6.28
N THR A 233 -2.48 33.09 -6.57
CA THR A 233 -3.02 34.03 -5.57
C THR A 233 -4.31 33.50 -4.96
N GLN A 234 -5.24 32.97 -5.77
CA GLN A 234 -6.46 32.39 -5.22
C GLN A 234 -6.19 31.11 -4.43
N VAL A 235 -5.28 30.25 -4.89
CA VAL A 235 -4.89 29.05 -4.16
C VAL A 235 -4.31 29.40 -2.79
N GLU A 236 -3.37 30.35 -2.71
CA GLU A 236 -2.74 30.79 -1.46
C GLU A 236 -3.76 31.37 -0.47
N ASN A 237 -4.69 32.22 -0.94
CA ASN A 237 -5.76 32.77 -0.11
C ASN A 237 -6.67 31.71 0.52
N HIS A 238 -6.86 30.56 -0.14
CA HIS A 238 -7.74 29.47 0.27
C HIS A 238 -6.99 28.26 0.88
N MET A 239 -5.70 28.41 1.12
CA MET A 239 -4.88 27.44 1.86
C MET A 239 -4.78 27.81 3.34
N GLU A 240 -4.49 26.80 4.17
CA GLU A 240 -4.06 27.01 5.55
C GLU A 240 -2.63 27.55 5.58
N ALA A 241 -2.27 28.28 6.65
CA ALA A 241 -0.97 28.96 6.73
C ALA A 241 0.24 27.99 6.74
N ASP A 242 0.04 26.75 7.17
CA ASP A 242 1.04 25.67 7.21
C ASP A 242 0.83 24.62 6.11
N ALA A 243 -0.04 24.90 5.13
CA ALA A 243 -0.34 23.99 4.05
C ALA A 243 0.83 23.82 3.07
N SER A 244 0.85 22.67 2.40
CA SER A 244 1.81 22.38 1.33
C SER A 244 1.13 22.42 -0.04
N ILE A 245 1.90 22.76 -1.08
CA ILE A 245 1.43 22.76 -2.47
C ILE A 245 2.44 22.07 -3.40
N TYR A 246 1.92 21.21 -4.27
CA TYR A 246 2.65 20.53 -5.33
C TYR A 246 2.04 20.92 -6.68
N VAL A 247 2.85 21.48 -7.57
CA VAL A 247 2.44 21.98 -8.88
C VAL A 247 3.16 21.19 -9.96
N PHE A 248 2.42 20.48 -10.81
CA PHE A 248 2.96 19.88 -12.02
C PHE A 248 3.05 20.94 -13.13
N HIS A 249 4.11 20.90 -13.93
CA HIS A 249 4.35 21.87 -15.00
C HIS A 249 5.26 21.33 -16.10
N ALA A 250 5.17 21.88 -17.30
CA ALA A 250 6.16 21.65 -18.36
C ALA A 250 7.48 22.38 -18.06
N ASP A 251 8.60 21.77 -18.41
CA ASP A 251 9.91 22.40 -18.19
C ASP A 251 10.12 23.64 -19.08
N THR A 252 9.53 23.65 -20.27
CA THR A 252 9.55 24.78 -21.23
C THR A 252 9.01 26.07 -20.62
N GLU A 253 8.04 25.97 -19.71
CA GLU A 253 7.40 27.10 -19.03
C GLU A 253 7.84 27.26 -17.57
N GLY A 254 8.85 26.50 -17.13
CA GLY A 254 9.24 26.46 -15.72
C GLY A 254 9.60 27.83 -15.12
N LEU A 255 10.02 28.80 -15.95
CA LEU A 255 10.24 30.18 -15.50
C LEU A 255 8.94 30.89 -15.13
N ASN A 256 7.92 30.85 -15.99
CA ASN A 256 6.63 31.50 -15.74
C ASN A 256 5.95 30.90 -14.52
N PHE A 257 5.96 29.57 -14.40
CA PHE A 257 5.50 28.84 -13.22
C PHE A 257 6.17 29.29 -11.92
N ARG A 258 7.51 29.21 -11.85
CA ARG A 258 8.24 29.54 -10.63
C ARG A 258 8.15 31.02 -10.27
N LYS A 259 8.09 31.90 -11.27
CA LYS A 259 7.96 33.33 -11.05
C LYS A 259 6.57 33.67 -10.50
N ALA A 260 5.51 33.25 -11.19
CA ALA A 260 4.14 33.50 -10.75
C ALA A 260 3.88 32.91 -9.36
N PHE A 261 4.37 31.69 -9.10
CA PHE A 261 4.24 31.02 -7.80
C PHE A 261 4.95 31.78 -6.66
N LYS A 262 6.09 32.41 -6.94
CA LYS A 262 6.84 33.17 -5.94
C LYS A 262 6.23 34.56 -5.68
N ASP A 263 5.66 35.15 -6.72
CA ASP A 263 5.12 36.51 -6.68
C ASP A 263 3.72 36.54 -6.06
N ALA A 264 2.96 35.44 -6.19
CA ALA A 264 1.71 35.19 -5.46
C ALA A 264 1.99 34.97 -3.96
#